data_AF-A0A9W9YIF3-F1
#
_entry.id   AF-A0A9W9YIF3-F1
#
_cell.length_a   1.000
_cell.length_b   1.000
_cell.length_c   1.000
_cell.angle_alpha   90.00
_cell.angle_beta   90.00
_cell.angle_gamma   90.00
#
_symmetry.space_group_name_H-M   'P 1'
#
loop_
_entity.id
_entity.type
_entity.pdbx_description
1 polymer ?
#
loop_
_entity_poly.entity_id
_entity_poly.type
_entity_poly.pdbx_seq_one_letter_code
_entity_poly.pdbx_strand_id
1 'polypeptide(L)'
;MWARSSSDRTSFPSCVLELSDHEIKDWFMPRDFMVSQTLFILGRRFLLHDCDEFTKDYYRLKFGITVFNPVDVKGAPREPLAKDVPPYNGFGSLEDSLQSCLSLVPQPPKKDFIKMLENDHKVLRYAATMESFRPEDKNRRFIIYYRLADDMLTIYEPPVRNAGIIGGKFLERTHATKPGSSVDNPEFYTPADFQIGASIQIFKHRFRITDADEYVLKHLESHARIYPIATINSIREKHARPPTTTEELLTSVPQGDTDPNLWKSQPDGIKTEYQRR
;
A
#
# COMPACT_ATOMS: atom_id res chain seq x y z
N MET A 1 35.12 -38.39 25.11
CA MET A 1 36.25 -37.96 24.25
C MET A 1 35.75 -37.93 22.81
N TRP A 2 36.21 -36.99 21.99
CA TRP A 2 35.80 -36.90 20.58
C TRP A 2 36.91 -37.45 19.70
N ALA A 3 36.57 -38.40 18.82
CA ALA A 3 37.52 -39.03 17.91
C ALA A 3 37.82 -38.12 16.71
N ARG A 4 39.09 -38.09 16.31
CA ARG A 4 39.56 -37.39 15.11
C ARG A 4 39.20 -38.24 13.90
N SER A 5 38.24 -37.76 13.11
CA SER A 5 37.85 -38.42 11.86
C SER A 5 38.77 -37.95 10.73
N SER A 6 39.57 -38.86 10.16
CA SER A 6 40.28 -38.64 8.90
C SER A 6 39.29 -38.68 7.74
N SER A 7 39.53 -37.90 6.68
CA SER A 7 38.72 -37.80 5.45
C SER A 7 38.59 -39.09 4.61
N ASP A 8 38.99 -40.24 5.15
CA ASP A 8 38.90 -41.53 4.48
C ASP A 8 37.48 -42.10 4.61
N ARG A 9 37.01 -42.70 3.51
CA ARG A 9 35.68 -43.30 3.31
C ARG A 9 35.13 -43.98 4.58
N THR A 10 34.08 -43.40 5.15
CA THR A 10 33.28 -44.03 6.22
C THR A 10 32.47 -45.20 5.65
N SER A 11 32.53 -46.38 6.27
CA SER A 11 31.84 -47.59 5.83
C SER A 11 30.35 -47.65 6.24
N PHE A 12 29.89 -46.74 7.10
CA PHE A 12 28.54 -46.75 7.66
C PHE A 12 27.75 -45.47 7.31
N PRO A 13 26.40 -45.56 7.23
CA PRO A 13 25.56 -44.42 6.89
C PRO A 13 25.67 -43.30 7.93
N SER A 14 25.69 -42.06 7.45
CA SER A 14 25.89 -40.82 8.25
C SER A 14 24.91 -40.59 9.42
N CYS A 15 23.91 -41.44 9.60
CA CYS A 15 22.90 -41.35 10.66
C CYS A 15 23.25 -42.13 11.94
N VAL A 16 24.29 -42.96 11.93
CA VAL A 16 24.74 -43.71 13.12
C VAL A 16 25.85 -42.91 13.81
N LEU A 17 25.62 -42.51 15.06
CA LEU A 17 26.55 -41.70 15.87
C LEU A 17 27.56 -42.55 16.68
N GLU A 18 27.45 -43.88 16.60
CA GLU A 18 28.35 -44.81 17.25
C GLU A 18 29.56 -45.06 16.35
N LEU A 19 30.70 -44.49 16.72
CA LEU A 19 31.99 -44.80 16.09
C LEU A 19 32.50 -46.11 16.69
N SER A 20 32.80 -47.10 15.86
CA SER A 20 33.40 -48.34 16.35
C SER A 20 34.86 -48.11 16.76
N ASP A 21 35.37 -48.84 17.76
CA ASP A 21 36.76 -48.69 18.25
C ASP A 21 37.82 -48.88 17.16
N HIS A 22 37.45 -49.52 16.03
CA HIS A 22 38.33 -49.78 14.88
C HIS A 22 38.39 -48.60 13.89
N GLU A 23 37.40 -47.68 13.94
CA GLU A 23 37.33 -46.48 13.11
C GLU A 23 37.97 -45.26 13.78
N ILE A 24 38.14 -45.31 15.10
CA ILE A 24 38.78 -44.26 15.89
C ILE A 24 40.30 -44.43 15.83
N LYS A 25 40.94 -43.81 14.85
CA LYS A 25 42.42 -43.84 14.71
C LYS A 25 43.13 -42.97 15.75
N ASP A 26 42.59 -41.77 16.02
CA ASP A 26 43.17 -40.79 16.94
C ASP A 26 42.06 -40.06 17.72
N TRP A 27 42.38 -39.58 18.93
CA TRP A 27 41.50 -38.72 19.72
C TRP A 27 41.94 -37.26 19.62
N PHE A 28 40.99 -36.32 19.67
CA PHE A 28 41.34 -34.90 19.71
C PHE A 28 42.08 -34.56 21.00
N MET A 29 43.21 -33.89 20.84
CA MET A 29 44.01 -33.38 21.95
C MET A 29 43.68 -31.89 22.19
N PRO A 30 43.90 -31.34 23.38
CA PRO A 30 43.72 -29.91 23.63
C PRO A 30 44.45 -29.03 22.60
N ARG A 31 45.62 -29.46 22.12
CA ARG A 31 46.38 -28.74 21.10
C ARG A 31 45.64 -28.59 19.75
N ASP A 32 44.69 -29.47 19.44
CA ASP A 32 43.92 -29.40 18.18
C ASP A 32 42.81 -28.33 18.26
N PHE A 33 42.42 -27.86 19.45
CA PHE A 33 41.35 -26.86 19.64
C PHE A 33 41.88 -25.41 19.62
N MET A 34 42.68 -25.06 18.62
CA MET A 34 43.18 -23.69 18.47
C MET A 34 42.10 -22.76 17.89
N VAL A 35 42.00 -21.54 18.42
CA VAL A 35 41.10 -20.49 17.90
C VAL A 35 41.50 -20.16 16.46
N SER A 36 40.52 -19.92 15.59
CA SER A 36 40.63 -19.72 14.15
C SER A 36 40.93 -20.99 13.32
N GLN A 37 40.94 -22.19 13.92
CA GLN A 37 41.02 -23.45 13.18
C GLN A 37 39.64 -24.09 12.93
N THR A 38 39.53 -24.81 11.82
CA THR A 38 38.33 -25.60 11.48
C THR A 38 38.53 -27.05 11.89
N LEU A 39 37.65 -27.55 12.75
CA LEU A 39 37.61 -28.94 13.19
C LEU A 39 36.57 -29.74 12.41
N PHE A 40 36.89 -31.01 12.16
CA PHE A 40 35.98 -31.97 11.56
C PHE A 40 35.48 -32.91 12.66
N ILE A 41 34.26 -32.64 13.16
CA ILE A 41 33.65 -33.42 14.23
C ILE A 41 32.43 -34.11 13.63
N LEU A 42 32.42 -35.45 13.65
CA LEU A 42 31.32 -36.28 13.13
C LEU A 42 30.88 -35.89 11.70
N GLY A 43 31.85 -35.67 10.81
CA GLY A 43 31.60 -35.29 9.40
C GLY A 43 31.16 -33.83 9.19
N ARG A 44 31.06 -33.02 10.23
CA ARG A 44 30.70 -31.59 10.14
C ARG A 44 31.92 -30.71 10.42
N ARG A 45 32.03 -29.61 9.67
CA ARG A 45 33.09 -28.60 9.83
C ARG A 45 32.67 -27.53 10.82
N PHE A 46 33.40 -27.38 11.90
CA PHE A 46 33.18 -26.35 12.91
C PHE A 46 34.37 -25.39 12.94
N LEU A 47 34.12 -24.10 12.73
CA LEU A 47 35.13 -23.05 12.93
C LEU A 47 35.13 -22.65 14.41
N LEU A 48 36.27 -22.84 15.08
CA LEU A 48 36.45 -22.31 16.44
C LEU A 48 36.70 -20.81 16.37
N HIS A 49 35.69 -20.02 16.71
CA HIS A 49 35.73 -18.58 16.49
C HIS A 49 36.26 -17.77 17.70
N ASP A 50 36.01 -18.23 18.92
CA ASP A 50 36.49 -17.60 20.16
C ASP A 50 36.55 -18.65 21.28
N CYS A 51 37.28 -18.34 22.36
CA CYS A 51 37.34 -19.14 23.57
C CYS A 51 37.31 -18.26 24.83
N ASP A 52 36.81 -18.83 25.93
CA ASP A 52 36.68 -18.14 27.21
C ASP A 52 38.05 -17.83 27.85
N GLU A 53 38.10 -16.89 28.79
CA GLU A 53 39.34 -16.38 29.40
C GLU A 53 40.10 -17.47 30.15
N PHE A 54 39.41 -18.33 30.90
CA PHE A 54 40.01 -19.50 31.54
C PHE A 54 40.76 -20.40 30.53
N THR A 55 40.17 -20.59 29.36
CA THR A 55 40.74 -21.43 28.31
C THR A 55 41.99 -20.77 27.72
N LYS A 56 41.97 -19.45 27.52
CA LYS A 56 43.13 -18.66 27.07
C LYS A 56 44.31 -18.80 28.04
N ASP A 57 44.05 -18.72 29.35
CA ASP A 57 45.08 -18.86 30.38
C ASP A 57 45.67 -20.26 30.45
N TYR A 58 44.84 -21.30 30.27
CA TYR A 58 45.32 -22.68 30.18
C TYR A 58 46.31 -22.87 29.02
N TYR A 59 46.00 -22.34 27.83
CA TYR A 59 46.88 -22.41 26.66
C TYR A 59 48.16 -21.58 26.82
N ARG A 60 48.09 -20.42 27.49
CA ARG A 60 49.27 -19.61 27.83
C ARG A 60 50.23 -20.40 28.74
N LEU A 61 49.71 -21.04 29.78
CA LEU A 61 50.51 -21.74 30.79
C LEU A 61 51.07 -23.08 30.29
N LYS A 62 50.26 -23.88 29.58
CA LYS A 62 50.62 -25.25 29.20
C LYS A 62 51.31 -25.36 27.85
N PHE A 63 50.97 -24.49 26.91
CA PHE A 63 51.47 -24.57 25.53
C PHE A 63 52.25 -23.33 25.08
N GLY A 64 52.37 -22.30 25.93
CA GLY A 64 53.07 -21.06 25.61
C GLY A 64 52.38 -20.23 24.52
N ILE A 65 51.10 -20.51 24.24
CA ILE A 65 50.35 -19.85 23.16
C ILE A 65 49.74 -18.56 23.71
N THR A 66 50.24 -17.43 23.24
CA THR A 66 49.78 -16.08 23.66
C THR A 66 48.89 -15.40 22.63
N VAL A 67 48.90 -15.88 21.39
CA VAL A 67 48.15 -15.29 20.27
C VAL A 67 46.86 -16.08 20.04
N PHE A 68 45.72 -15.43 20.27
CA PHE A 68 44.40 -15.93 19.92
C PHE A 68 43.77 -14.93 18.94
N ASN A 69 43.38 -15.40 17.76
CA ASN A 69 42.76 -14.57 16.73
C ASN A 69 41.26 -14.86 16.70
N PRO A 70 40.43 -14.15 17.49
CA PRO A 70 38.98 -14.35 17.44
C PRO A 70 38.46 -13.96 16.06
N VAL A 71 37.64 -14.83 15.47
CA VAL A 71 36.98 -14.58 14.20
C VAL A 71 35.56 -14.11 14.49
N ASP A 72 35.18 -12.94 13.99
CA ASP A 72 33.78 -12.51 14.07
C ASP A 72 32.95 -13.30 13.05
N VAL A 73 32.08 -14.18 13.55
CA VAL A 73 31.18 -15.02 12.74
C VAL A 73 29.81 -14.36 12.57
N LYS A 74 29.62 -13.15 13.11
CA LYS A 74 28.42 -12.37 12.82
C LYS A 74 28.50 -11.90 11.38
N GLY A 75 27.95 -12.73 10.48
CA GLY A 75 27.73 -12.33 9.10
C GLY A 75 26.87 -11.07 9.03
N ALA A 76 26.88 -10.40 7.87
CA ALA A 76 25.98 -9.29 7.64
C ALA A 76 24.54 -9.72 7.98
N PRO A 77 23.78 -8.90 8.74
CA PRO A 77 22.40 -9.23 9.05
C PRO A 77 21.67 -9.47 7.73
N ARG A 78 21.02 -10.63 7.61
CA ARG A 78 20.23 -10.94 6.42
C ARG A 78 19.12 -9.91 6.33
N GLU A 79 19.11 -9.14 5.24
CA GLU A 79 17.98 -8.26 4.95
C GLU A 79 16.72 -9.14 4.82
N PRO A 80 15.65 -8.82 5.58
CA PRO A 80 14.41 -9.55 5.44
C PRO A 80 13.89 -9.35 4.01
N LEU A 81 13.51 -10.44 3.36
CA LEU A 81 12.86 -10.35 2.05
C LEU A 81 11.57 -9.54 2.19
N ALA A 82 11.36 -8.59 1.27
CA ALA A 82 10.10 -7.88 1.18
C ALA A 82 8.97 -8.89 0.97
N LYS A 83 7.89 -8.73 1.72
CA LYS A 83 6.69 -9.54 1.55
C LYS A 83 5.81 -8.83 0.54
N ASP A 84 5.69 -9.39 -0.65
CA ASP A 84 4.76 -8.89 -1.65
C ASP A 84 3.32 -9.27 -1.27
N VAL A 85 2.39 -8.33 -1.42
CA VAL A 85 0.97 -8.59 -1.21
C VAL A 85 0.46 -9.40 -2.41
N PRO A 86 -0.24 -10.53 -2.19
CA PRO A 86 -0.78 -11.31 -3.29
C PRO A 86 -1.87 -10.51 -4.04
N PRO A 87 -2.12 -10.84 -5.33
CA PRO A 87 -3.20 -10.22 -6.08
C PRO A 87 -4.56 -10.50 -5.43
N TYR A 88 -5.46 -9.54 -5.58
CA TYR A 88 -6.80 -9.57 -5.02
C TYR A 88 -7.63 -10.69 -5.65
N ASN A 89 -8.31 -11.44 -4.79
CA ASN A 89 -9.04 -12.66 -5.17
C ASN A 89 -10.47 -12.41 -5.69
N GLY A 90 -10.93 -11.16 -5.74
CA GLY A 90 -12.27 -10.80 -6.25
C GLY A 90 -13.39 -10.79 -5.21
N PHE A 91 -13.12 -11.19 -3.95
CA PHE A 91 -14.12 -11.24 -2.89
C PHE A 91 -13.93 -10.13 -1.86
N GLY A 92 -15.04 -9.52 -1.42
CA GLY A 92 -15.03 -8.46 -0.41
C GLY A 92 -14.76 -7.08 -1.00
N SER A 93 -14.21 -6.17 -0.18
CA SER A 93 -13.56 -4.95 -0.66
C SER A 93 -12.04 -5.16 -0.68
N LEU A 94 -11.33 -4.39 -1.49
CA LEU A 94 -9.87 -4.48 -1.55
C LEU A 94 -9.23 -4.22 -0.18
N GLU A 95 -9.73 -3.21 0.53
CA GLU A 95 -9.22 -2.79 1.84
C GLU A 95 -9.44 -3.87 2.90
N ASP A 96 -10.59 -4.55 2.86
CA ASP A 96 -10.95 -5.62 3.80
C ASP A 96 -10.15 -6.90 3.53
N SER A 97 -10.05 -7.31 2.27
CA SER A 97 -9.27 -8.50 1.87
C SER A 97 -7.77 -8.31 2.11
N LEU A 98 -7.25 -7.09 1.99
CA LEU A 98 -5.86 -6.78 2.30
C LEU A 98 -5.54 -7.01 3.79
N GLN A 99 -6.49 -6.80 4.71
CA GLN A 99 -6.28 -7.08 6.14
C GLN A 99 -6.01 -8.57 6.42
N SER A 100 -6.60 -9.46 5.61
CA SER A 100 -6.34 -10.91 5.70
C SER A 100 -4.89 -11.27 5.34
N CYS A 101 -4.21 -10.43 4.56
CA CYS A 101 -2.81 -10.64 4.19
C CYS A 101 -1.83 -9.99 5.18
N LEU A 102 -2.27 -8.95 5.91
CA LEU A 102 -1.43 -8.20 6.84
C LEU A 102 -1.33 -8.85 8.22
N SER A 103 -2.41 -9.45 8.71
CA SER A 103 -2.52 -10.00 10.08
C SER A 103 -3.18 -11.37 10.08
N LEU A 104 -2.76 -12.25 10.99
CA LEU A 104 -3.40 -13.57 11.18
C LEU A 104 -4.86 -13.43 11.62
N VAL A 105 -5.15 -12.43 12.45
CA VAL A 105 -6.52 -12.06 12.82
C VAL A 105 -6.85 -10.76 12.09
N PRO A 106 -7.71 -10.79 11.06
CA PRO A 106 -8.04 -9.61 10.28
C PRO A 106 -8.76 -8.60 11.18
N GLN A 107 -8.34 -7.34 11.09
CA GLN A 107 -8.99 -6.22 11.76
C GLN A 107 -9.82 -5.46 10.73
N PRO A 108 -11.00 -4.93 11.09
CA PRO A 108 -11.78 -4.13 10.17
C PRO A 108 -11.00 -2.87 9.74
N PRO A 109 -11.05 -2.49 8.45
CA PRO A 109 -10.33 -1.33 7.96
C PRO A 109 -10.83 -0.05 8.67
N LYS A 110 -9.87 0.77 9.12
CA LYS A 110 -10.18 2.07 9.74
C LYS A 110 -10.66 3.04 8.66
N LYS A 111 -11.82 3.66 8.87
CA LYS A 111 -12.35 4.72 8.00
C LYS A 111 -11.80 6.09 8.43
N ASP A 112 -11.73 7.02 7.49
CA ASP A 112 -11.30 8.40 7.75
C ASP A 112 -12.43 9.20 8.42
N PHE A 113 -12.63 8.98 9.72
CA PHE A 113 -13.70 9.60 10.49
C PHE A 113 -13.67 11.14 10.46
N ILE A 114 -12.47 11.75 10.39
CA ILE A 114 -12.31 13.21 10.31
C ILE A 114 -12.94 13.72 9.01
N LYS A 115 -12.59 13.11 7.88
CA LYS A 115 -13.14 13.44 6.56
C LYS A 115 -14.65 13.25 6.53
N MET A 116 -15.14 12.13 7.09
CA MET A 116 -16.57 11.84 7.16
C MET A 116 -17.32 12.93 7.93
N LEU A 117 -16.80 13.35 9.08
CA LEU A 117 -17.44 14.32 9.95
C LEU A 117 -17.44 15.74 9.36
N GLU A 118 -16.31 16.20 8.83
CA GLU A 118 -16.17 17.54 8.25
C GLU A 118 -17.01 17.75 6.98
N ASN A 119 -17.26 16.66 6.25
CA ASN A 119 -17.92 16.70 4.94
C ASN A 119 -19.28 16.00 4.90
N ASP A 120 -19.86 15.60 6.03
CA ASP A 120 -21.06 14.75 6.11
C ASP A 120 -22.25 15.32 5.30
N HIS A 121 -22.39 16.65 5.29
CA HIS A 121 -23.47 17.36 4.60
C HIS A 121 -23.03 18.03 3.28
N LYS A 122 -21.79 17.83 2.84
CA LYS A 122 -21.25 18.45 1.63
C LYS A 122 -21.39 17.51 0.43
N VAL A 123 -22.26 17.88 -0.51
CA VAL A 123 -22.55 17.10 -1.72
C VAL A 123 -22.40 17.99 -2.94
N LEU A 124 -21.58 17.56 -3.89
CA LEU A 124 -21.41 18.22 -5.18
C LEU A 124 -22.40 17.63 -6.18
N ARG A 125 -23.06 18.51 -6.94
CA ARG A 125 -24.12 18.13 -7.89
C ARG A 125 -23.74 18.58 -9.29
N TYR A 126 -23.76 17.63 -10.22
CA TYR A 126 -23.44 17.85 -11.63
C TYR A 126 -24.61 17.41 -12.50
N ALA A 127 -24.90 18.17 -13.55
CA ALA A 127 -25.82 17.75 -14.59
C ALA A 127 -25.04 17.04 -15.69
N ALA A 128 -25.58 15.92 -16.17
CA ALA A 128 -24.97 15.11 -17.21
C ALA A 128 -26.01 14.58 -18.20
N THR A 129 -25.55 14.24 -19.40
CA THR A 129 -26.34 13.56 -20.44
C THR A 129 -25.65 12.26 -20.82
N MET A 130 -26.41 11.20 -21.10
CA MET A 130 -25.81 9.92 -21.50
C MET A 130 -25.38 9.96 -22.97
N GLU A 131 -24.14 9.57 -23.24
CA GLU A 131 -23.62 9.38 -24.59
C GLU A 131 -23.85 7.92 -24.98
N SER A 132 -24.96 7.67 -25.69
CA SER A 132 -25.39 6.34 -26.14
C SER A 132 -25.68 6.36 -27.64
N PHE A 133 -25.51 5.20 -28.29
CA PHE A 133 -25.88 5.02 -29.69
C PHE A 133 -27.39 5.04 -29.92
N ARG A 134 -28.17 4.74 -28.87
CA ARG A 134 -29.63 4.72 -28.92
C ARG A 134 -30.18 6.14 -28.91
N PRO A 135 -31.01 6.53 -29.89
CA PRO A 135 -31.55 7.89 -29.97
C PRO A 135 -32.44 8.24 -28.77
N GLU A 136 -33.08 7.24 -28.15
CA GLU A 136 -33.93 7.42 -26.97
C GLU A 136 -33.15 7.94 -25.75
N ASP A 137 -31.87 7.57 -25.65
CA ASP A 137 -31.02 7.93 -24.51
C ASP A 137 -30.44 9.35 -24.62
N LYS A 138 -30.40 9.94 -25.83
CA LYS A 138 -29.74 11.23 -26.09
C LYS A 138 -30.38 12.41 -25.34
N ASN A 139 -31.68 12.34 -25.11
CA ASN A 139 -32.44 13.41 -24.45
C ASN A 139 -32.58 13.21 -22.93
N ARG A 140 -32.04 12.11 -22.39
CA ARG A 140 -32.12 11.81 -20.96
C ARG A 140 -31.12 12.65 -20.19
N ARG A 141 -31.60 13.29 -19.13
CA ARG A 141 -30.79 14.14 -18.25
C ARG A 141 -30.59 13.42 -16.93
N PHE A 142 -29.35 13.42 -16.46
CA PHE A 142 -28.94 12.80 -15.22
C PHE A 142 -28.33 13.85 -14.29
N ILE A 143 -28.52 13.64 -12.99
CA ILE A 143 -27.89 14.41 -11.93
C ILE A 143 -26.94 13.45 -11.21
N ILE A 144 -25.67 13.80 -11.19
CA ILE A 144 -24.62 13.06 -10.50
C ILE A 144 -24.39 13.75 -9.16
N TYR A 145 -24.58 13.01 -8.08
CA TYR A 145 -24.27 13.43 -6.72
C TYR A 145 -22.93 12.82 -6.31
N TYR A 146 -21.98 13.67 -5.92
CA TYR A 146 -20.71 13.26 -5.35
C TYR A 146 -20.65 13.68 -3.89
N ARG A 147 -20.58 12.71 -2.96
CA ARG A 147 -20.53 12.99 -1.52
C ARG A 147 -19.07 13.09 -1.06
N LEU A 148 -18.69 14.24 -0.52
CA LEU A 148 -17.30 14.50 -0.09
C LEU A 148 -16.89 13.75 1.19
N ALA A 149 -17.85 13.28 1.98
CA ALA A 149 -17.58 12.49 3.19
C ALA A 149 -16.93 11.14 2.91
N ASP A 150 -17.35 10.49 1.82
CA ASP A 150 -17.04 9.08 1.55
C ASP A 150 -16.63 8.83 0.08
N ASP A 151 -16.45 9.88 -0.71
CA ASP A 151 -16.10 9.86 -2.16
C ASP A 151 -17.04 9.04 -3.06
N MET A 152 -18.23 8.71 -2.56
CA MET A 152 -19.20 7.90 -3.28
C MET A 152 -20.07 8.73 -4.22
N LEU A 153 -20.45 8.10 -5.33
CA LEU A 153 -21.25 8.65 -6.40
C LEU A 153 -22.65 8.03 -6.41
N THR A 154 -23.66 8.84 -6.67
CA THR A 154 -25.04 8.42 -6.94
C THR A 154 -25.52 9.10 -8.21
N ILE A 155 -26.21 8.37 -9.09
CA ILE A 155 -26.75 8.94 -10.34
C ILE A 155 -28.27 8.87 -10.26
N TYR A 156 -28.92 10.00 -10.50
CA TYR A 156 -30.37 10.14 -10.50
C TYR A 156 -30.87 10.71 -11.81
N GLU A 157 -31.94 10.15 -12.33
CA GLU A 157 -32.66 10.63 -13.50
C GLU A 157 -33.97 11.30 -13.04
N PRO A 158 -34.13 12.61 -13.21
CA PRO A 158 -35.39 13.28 -12.92
C PRO A 158 -36.53 12.74 -13.78
N PRO A 159 -37.72 12.45 -13.21
CA PRO A 159 -38.86 11.98 -13.98
C PRO A 159 -39.40 13.09 -14.88
N VAL A 160 -39.59 12.78 -16.17
CA VAL A 160 -40.13 13.71 -17.17
C VAL A 160 -41.52 13.23 -17.62
N ARG A 161 -42.51 14.12 -17.58
CA ARG A 161 -43.88 13.81 -18.04
C ARG A 161 -43.87 13.45 -19.52
N ASN A 162 -44.64 12.42 -19.89
CA ASN A 162 -44.83 11.96 -21.27
C ASN A 162 -43.55 11.44 -21.97
N ALA A 163 -42.46 11.19 -21.24
CA ALA A 163 -41.21 10.65 -21.82
C ALA A 163 -41.24 9.13 -22.05
N GLY A 164 -42.22 8.42 -21.49
CA GLY A 164 -42.31 6.96 -21.58
C GLY A 164 -41.23 6.18 -20.80
N ILE A 165 -40.36 6.88 -20.07
CA ILE A 165 -39.27 6.32 -19.27
C ILE A 165 -39.52 6.65 -17.80
N ILE A 166 -39.43 5.65 -16.94
CA ILE A 166 -39.54 5.83 -15.49
C ILE A 166 -38.21 6.40 -14.99
N GLY A 167 -38.24 7.68 -14.58
CA GLY A 167 -37.11 8.30 -13.89
C GLY A 167 -36.91 7.73 -12.48
N GLY A 168 -35.77 8.03 -11.88
CA GLY A 168 -35.44 7.56 -10.54
C GLY A 168 -33.94 7.43 -10.30
N LYS A 169 -33.58 6.64 -9.30
CA LYS A 169 -32.17 6.32 -8.99
C LYS A 169 -31.64 5.40 -10.09
N PHE A 170 -30.72 5.92 -10.93
CA PHE A 170 -30.07 5.17 -11.99
C PHE A 170 -28.90 4.33 -11.46
N LEU A 171 -28.10 4.91 -10.57
CA LEU A 171 -27.02 4.24 -9.88
C LEU A 171 -27.13 4.52 -8.38
N GLU A 172 -27.17 3.45 -7.59
CA GLU A 172 -27.08 3.56 -6.14
C GLU A 172 -25.69 4.02 -5.70
N ARG A 173 -25.63 4.58 -4.50
CA ARG A 173 -24.42 5.06 -3.86
C ARG A 173 -23.30 4.01 -3.93
N THR A 174 -22.34 4.28 -4.82
CA THR A 174 -21.25 3.33 -5.14
C THR A 174 -19.96 4.10 -5.33
N HIS A 175 -18.84 3.45 -5.00
CA HIS A 175 -17.51 3.98 -5.28
C HIS A 175 -17.16 3.67 -6.75
N ALA A 176 -17.15 4.70 -7.60
CA ALA A 176 -17.00 4.51 -9.04
C ALA A 176 -15.53 4.49 -9.45
N THR A 177 -15.10 3.43 -10.12
CA THR A 177 -13.75 3.26 -10.65
C THR A 177 -13.58 3.86 -12.05
N LYS A 178 -12.39 4.38 -12.31
CA LYS A 178 -11.99 4.90 -13.63
C LYS A 178 -11.84 3.76 -14.64
N PRO A 179 -12.09 4.02 -15.94
CA PRO A 179 -11.87 3.02 -16.97
C PRO A 179 -10.38 2.66 -17.04
N GLY A 180 -10.08 1.36 -17.01
CA GLY A 180 -8.70 0.87 -17.11
C GLY A 180 -7.96 0.73 -15.77
N SER A 181 -8.60 1.05 -14.64
CA SER A 181 -8.02 0.75 -13.32
C SER A 181 -7.87 -0.76 -13.13
N SER A 182 -6.73 -1.20 -12.60
CA SER A 182 -6.55 -2.61 -12.21
C SER A 182 -7.45 -2.95 -11.02
N VAL A 183 -7.80 -4.22 -10.90
CA VAL A 183 -8.55 -4.74 -9.75
C VAL A 183 -7.72 -4.60 -8.46
N ASP A 184 -6.40 -4.75 -8.55
CA ASP A 184 -5.48 -4.65 -7.41
C ASP A 184 -5.17 -3.20 -7.00
N ASN A 185 -5.33 -2.25 -7.93
CA ASN A 185 -5.11 -0.83 -7.68
C ASN A 185 -6.23 -0.01 -8.34
N PRO A 186 -7.42 0.03 -7.72
CA PRO A 186 -8.56 0.74 -8.25
C PRO A 186 -8.35 2.25 -8.11
N GLU A 187 -8.35 2.95 -9.23
CA GLU A 187 -8.41 4.41 -9.25
C GLU A 187 -9.86 4.85 -9.29
N PHE A 188 -10.24 5.74 -8.37
CA PHE A 188 -11.62 6.21 -8.23
C PHE A 188 -11.79 7.62 -8.81
N TYR A 189 -13.02 7.92 -9.24
CA TYR A 189 -13.35 9.26 -9.71
C TYR A 189 -13.31 10.28 -8.55
N THR A 190 -12.74 11.43 -8.85
CA THR A 190 -12.63 12.57 -7.93
C THR A 190 -13.31 13.80 -8.54
N PRO A 191 -13.66 14.84 -7.75
CA PRO A 191 -14.22 16.08 -8.29
C PRO A 191 -13.35 16.74 -9.37
N ALA A 192 -12.04 16.46 -9.36
CA ALA A 192 -11.10 16.91 -10.39
C ALA A 192 -11.45 16.41 -11.80
N ASP A 193 -12.02 15.20 -11.90
CA ASP A 193 -12.33 14.54 -13.17
C ASP A 193 -13.64 15.08 -13.81
N PHE A 194 -14.45 15.83 -13.06
CA PHE A 194 -15.75 16.34 -13.50
C PHE A 194 -15.64 17.74 -14.14
N GLN A 195 -14.92 17.82 -15.25
CA GLN A 195 -14.87 19.03 -16.08
C GLN A 195 -16.13 19.14 -16.97
N ILE A 196 -16.63 20.36 -17.20
CA ILE A 196 -17.75 20.54 -18.13
C ILE A 196 -17.33 20.19 -19.55
N GLY A 197 -18.18 19.42 -20.22
CA GLY A 197 -17.94 18.89 -21.55
C GLY A 197 -17.17 17.57 -21.56
N ALA A 198 -16.56 17.15 -20.43
CA ALA A 198 -15.84 15.89 -20.33
C ALA A 198 -16.79 14.69 -20.37
N SER A 199 -16.31 13.59 -20.96
CA SER A 199 -17.01 12.30 -21.01
C SER A 199 -16.41 11.35 -19.99
N ILE A 200 -17.19 10.99 -18.98
CA ILE A 200 -16.81 10.03 -17.94
C ILE A 200 -17.50 8.68 -18.19
N GLN A 201 -16.83 7.59 -17.86
CA GLN A 201 -17.35 6.23 -18.01
C GLN A 201 -17.58 5.58 -16.65
N ILE A 202 -18.83 5.30 -16.31
CA ILE A 202 -19.23 4.67 -15.05
C ILE A 202 -20.03 3.42 -15.38
N PHE A 203 -19.59 2.24 -14.91
CA PHE A 203 -20.25 0.95 -15.16
C PHE A 203 -20.63 0.70 -16.64
N LYS A 204 -19.70 0.97 -17.57
CA LYS A 204 -19.88 0.85 -19.03
C LYS A 204 -20.87 1.84 -19.67
N HIS A 205 -21.45 2.75 -18.89
CA HIS A 205 -22.22 3.88 -19.41
C HIS A 205 -21.33 5.12 -19.51
N ARG A 206 -21.42 5.84 -20.63
CA ARG A 206 -20.70 7.10 -20.85
C ARG A 206 -21.63 8.26 -20.55
N PHE A 207 -21.20 9.17 -19.69
CA PHE A 207 -21.92 10.38 -19.34
C PHE A 207 -21.07 11.58 -19.72
N ARG A 208 -21.68 12.55 -20.40
CA ARG A 208 -21.07 13.84 -20.68
C ARG A 208 -21.56 14.87 -19.67
N ILE A 209 -20.64 15.51 -18.96
CA ILE A 209 -20.99 16.56 -17.99
C ILE A 209 -21.42 17.80 -18.77
N THR A 210 -22.61 18.31 -18.46
CA THR A 210 -23.20 19.46 -19.16
C THR A 210 -23.24 20.70 -18.30
N ASP A 211 -23.39 20.55 -17.00
CA ASP A 211 -23.49 21.66 -16.05
C ASP A 211 -23.04 21.26 -14.65
N ALA A 212 -22.80 22.24 -13.79
CA ALA A 212 -22.49 22.04 -12.38
C ALA A 212 -23.26 23.06 -11.53
N ASP A 213 -23.51 22.72 -10.27
CA ASP A 213 -24.14 23.65 -9.33
C ASP A 213 -23.17 24.77 -8.91
N GLU A 214 -23.71 25.94 -8.56
CA GLU A 214 -22.89 27.05 -8.03
C GLU A 214 -22.14 26.67 -6.74
N TYR A 215 -22.72 25.78 -5.92
CA TYR A 215 -22.04 25.24 -4.74
C TYR A 215 -20.76 24.48 -5.10
N VAL A 216 -20.77 23.75 -6.22
CA VAL A 216 -19.59 23.04 -6.72
C VAL A 216 -18.50 24.03 -7.05
N LEU A 217 -18.85 25.09 -7.77
CA LEU A 217 -17.88 26.13 -8.11
C LEU A 217 -17.23 26.73 -6.85
N LYS A 218 -18.04 27.14 -5.86
CA LYS A 218 -17.54 27.70 -4.59
C LYS A 218 -16.62 26.72 -3.85
N HIS A 219 -16.98 25.44 -3.82
CA HIS A 219 -16.19 24.41 -3.15
C HIS A 219 -14.85 24.16 -3.85
N LEU A 220 -14.83 24.13 -5.18
CA LEU A 220 -13.60 23.95 -5.94
C LEU A 220 -12.70 25.19 -5.86
N GLU A 221 -13.27 26.40 -5.86
CA GLU A 221 -12.53 27.66 -5.67
C GLU A 221 -11.89 27.74 -4.28
N SER A 222 -12.58 27.31 -3.21
CA SER A 222 -11.99 27.29 -1.87
C SER A 222 -10.86 26.25 -1.69
N HIS A 223 -10.85 25.21 -2.52
CA HIS A 223 -9.84 24.15 -2.52
C HIS A 223 -8.99 24.15 -3.80
N ALA A 224 -8.71 25.33 -4.37
CA ALA A 224 -8.02 25.48 -5.64
C ALA A 224 -6.59 24.86 -5.69
N ARG A 225 -6.00 24.50 -4.55
CA ARG A 225 -4.71 23.77 -4.50
C ARG A 225 -4.82 22.30 -4.89
N ILE A 226 -5.98 21.69 -4.65
CA ILE A 226 -6.19 20.24 -4.82
C ILE A 226 -6.70 19.94 -6.23
N TYR A 227 -7.50 20.84 -6.80
CA TYR A 227 -8.21 20.61 -8.05
C TYR A 227 -7.52 21.28 -9.25
N PRO A 228 -7.53 20.65 -10.44
CA PRO A 228 -7.00 21.26 -11.65
C PRO A 228 -7.73 22.55 -12.02
N ILE A 229 -6.97 23.58 -12.38
CA ILE A 229 -7.51 24.89 -12.78
C ILE A 229 -8.40 24.80 -14.02
N ALA A 230 -8.12 23.86 -14.93
CA ALA A 230 -8.93 23.60 -16.12
C ALA A 230 -10.37 23.20 -15.74
N THR A 231 -10.52 22.35 -14.73
CA THR A 231 -11.84 21.91 -14.23
C THR A 231 -12.60 23.10 -13.64
N ILE A 232 -11.94 23.91 -12.81
CA ILE A 232 -12.53 25.11 -12.20
C ILE A 232 -12.97 26.11 -13.27
N ASN A 233 -12.09 26.42 -14.23
CA ASN A 233 -12.38 27.40 -15.29
C ASN A 233 -13.52 26.95 -16.20
N SER A 234 -13.63 25.65 -16.50
CA SER A 234 -14.79 25.14 -17.26
C SER A 234 -16.13 25.43 -16.58
N ILE A 235 -16.15 25.34 -15.24
CA ILE A 235 -17.33 25.61 -14.41
C ILE A 235 -17.59 27.12 -14.31
N ARG A 236 -16.54 27.92 -14.19
CA ARG A 236 -16.65 29.38 -14.21
C ARG A 236 -17.25 29.91 -15.51
N GLU A 237 -16.77 29.42 -16.65
CA GLU A 237 -17.28 29.79 -17.98
C GLU A 237 -18.78 29.47 -18.10
N LYS A 238 -19.21 28.31 -17.60
CA LYS A 238 -20.62 27.93 -17.58
C LYS A 238 -21.50 28.85 -16.74
N HIS A 239 -20.97 29.35 -15.63
CA HIS A 239 -21.63 30.34 -14.77
C HIS A 239 -21.37 31.79 -15.19
N ALA A 240 -20.86 32.03 -16.41
CA ALA A 240 -20.55 33.36 -16.95
C ALA A 240 -19.57 34.18 -16.09
N ARG A 241 -18.67 33.52 -15.35
CA ARG A 241 -17.55 34.16 -14.65
C ARG A 241 -16.30 34.12 -15.53
N PRO A 242 -15.44 35.15 -15.50
CA PRO A 242 -14.21 35.14 -16.28
C PRO A 242 -13.31 33.98 -15.82
N PRO A 243 -12.51 33.38 -16.72
CA PRO A 243 -11.48 32.41 -16.32
C PRO A 243 -10.46 33.09 -15.40
N THR A 244 -9.86 32.31 -14.50
CA THR A 244 -8.93 32.83 -13.48
C THR A 244 -7.74 31.90 -13.33
N THR A 245 -6.65 32.45 -12.80
CA THR A 245 -5.41 31.73 -12.55
C THR A 245 -5.41 31.15 -11.13
N THR A 246 -4.71 30.04 -10.90
CA THR A 246 -4.60 29.42 -9.58
C THR A 246 -4.14 30.41 -8.50
N GLU A 247 -3.17 31.28 -8.83
CA GLU A 247 -2.62 32.27 -7.89
C GLU A 247 -3.65 33.32 -7.44
N GLU A 248 -4.52 33.75 -8.35
CA GLU A 248 -5.58 34.73 -8.07
C GLU A 248 -6.65 34.12 -7.15
N LEU A 249 -7.02 32.85 -7.40
CA LEU A 249 -7.95 32.12 -6.53
C LEU A 249 -7.39 31.98 -5.12
N LEU A 250 -6.13 31.58 -4.99
CA LEU A 250 -5.47 31.43 -3.68
C LEU A 250 -5.34 32.73 -2.91
N THR A 251 -5.26 33.87 -3.60
CA THR A 251 -5.21 35.21 -2.99
C THR A 251 -6.60 35.69 -2.56
N SER A 252 -7.65 35.27 -3.28
CA SER A 252 -9.03 35.68 -3.04
C SER A 252 -9.74 34.93 -1.91
N VAL A 253 -9.26 33.74 -1.53
CA VAL A 253 -9.82 32.96 -0.42
C VAL A 253 -9.30 33.56 0.88
N PRO A 254 -10.15 34.16 1.74
CA PRO A 254 -9.70 34.63 3.04
C PRO A 254 -9.14 33.44 3.82
N GLN A 255 -7.94 33.61 4.39
CA GLN A 255 -7.28 32.65 5.29
C GLN A 255 -8.06 32.53 6.61
N GLY A 256 -9.29 32.02 6.55
CA GLY A 256 -10.06 31.58 7.70
C GLY A 256 -9.92 30.07 7.82
N ASP A 257 -9.34 29.62 8.93
CA ASP A 257 -9.32 28.24 9.43
C ASP A 257 -8.95 27.12 8.43
N THR A 258 -8.12 27.41 7.43
CA THR A 258 -7.49 26.34 6.64
C THR A 258 -6.15 26.01 7.28
N ASP A 259 -6.14 24.94 8.08
CA ASP A 259 -4.94 24.47 8.76
C ASP A 259 -3.79 24.27 7.75
N PRO A 260 -2.62 24.91 7.94
CA PRO A 260 -1.51 24.86 6.99
C PRO A 260 -0.85 23.48 6.87
N ASN A 261 -1.37 22.44 7.55
CA ASN A 261 -0.89 21.05 7.50
C ASN A 261 -1.76 20.10 6.67
N LEU A 262 -2.86 20.54 6.04
CA LEU A 262 -3.72 19.67 5.20
C LEU A 262 -3.00 19.00 4.02
N TRP A 263 -1.84 19.53 3.59
CA TRP A 263 -1.04 19.02 2.47
C TRP A 263 0.05 18.02 2.88
N LYS A 264 0.34 17.83 4.18
CA LYS A 264 1.22 16.74 4.63
C LYS A 264 0.54 15.36 4.51
N SER A 265 -0.70 15.35 4.03
CA SER A 265 -1.53 14.19 3.76
C SER A 265 -1.63 13.87 2.26
N GLN A 266 -0.64 14.23 1.44
CA GLN A 266 -0.43 13.47 0.21
C GLN A 266 0.12 12.09 0.57
N PRO A 267 -0.34 11.01 -0.07
CA PRO A 267 0.02 9.65 0.30
C PRO A 267 1.42 9.34 -0.22
N ASP A 268 2.45 9.84 0.47
CA ASP A 268 3.65 9.05 0.61
C ASP A 268 3.19 7.76 1.28
N GLY A 269 3.10 6.71 0.46
CA GLY A 269 2.40 5.44 0.66
C GLY A 269 1.94 5.20 2.09
N ILE A 270 0.61 5.13 2.29
CA ILE A 270 -0.09 4.88 3.55
C ILE A 270 0.74 3.90 4.41
N LYS A 271 1.60 4.45 5.27
CA LYS A 271 2.18 3.68 6.35
C LYS A 271 1.06 3.58 7.35
N THR A 272 0.26 2.53 7.20
CA THR A 272 -0.66 2.11 8.24
C THR A 272 0.11 2.12 9.56
N GLU A 273 -0.53 2.51 10.64
CA GLU A 273 0.04 2.57 11.98
C GLU A 273 0.70 1.23 12.41
N TYR A 274 0.40 0.14 11.71
CA TYR A 274 1.04 -1.17 11.77
C TYR A 274 2.51 -1.22 11.29
N GLN A 275 2.97 -0.25 10.49
CA GLN A 275 4.36 -0.13 10.04
C GLN A 275 5.23 0.74 10.96
N ARG A 276 4.67 1.28 12.06
CA ARG A 276 5.39 2.06 13.08
C ARG A 276 5.72 1.25 14.35
N ARG A 277 5.59 -0.08 14.32
CA ARG A 277 6.02 -0.98 15.39
C ARG A 277 6.97 -2.04 14.86
#